data_AF-B4P045-F1
#
_entry.id   AF-B4P045-F1
#
_cell.length_a   1.000
_cell.length_b   1.000
_cell.length_c   1.000
_cell.angle_alpha   90.00
_cell.angle_beta   90.00
_cell.angle_gamma   90.00
#
_symmetry.space_group_name_H-M   'P 1'
#
loop_
_entity.id
_entity.type
_entity.pdbx_description
1 polymer ?
#
loop_
_entity_poly.entity_id
_entity_poly.type
_entity_poly.pdbx_seq_one_letter_code
_entity_poly.pdbx_strand_id
1 'polypeptide(L)'
;MAFCGHVSSSGQIVLRDEIFTSRTRVVSSSRGSPNSMSSPSSLAQDTTTRTYFFKDAAENPSPQSTGYWSPEGLKRSENQSSLVPSLCLNSPDSSLNYLRHVKGIKVDRQPEAAYENWYSAKQQQLLDKQRRIKEELNFKQQQREERKQLARMCYDQWLKDKSRQAANLQLENHIQEATMKASLALRKSPLVSLRKNPLVPAPSSLGCGRSSSTASRSIRKVSKDEIRRVVEDWWLKKQRQQQAQREERRRAMLSKAFEEEQRRQLAQAAWSKWMSNVDAKPKPVPLNQGLDSLRGTISQLYVNPNSWVAPAKQPQM
;
A
#
# COMPACT_ATOMS: atom_id res chain seq x y z
N MET A 1 3.06 -11.32 -23.19
CA MET A 1 3.61 -10.09 -23.82
C MET A 1 4.30 -10.53 -25.10
N ALA A 2 3.75 -10.17 -26.26
CA ALA A 2 4.38 -10.45 -27.56
C ALA A 2 5.10 -9.18 -28.02
N PHE A 3 6.39 -9.29 -28.33
CA PHE A 3 7.18 -8.18 -28.86
C PHE A 3 7.26 -8.32 -30.38
N CYS A 4 6.68 -7.38 -31.12
CA CYS A 4 6.85 -7.30 -32.56
C CYS A 4 8.12 -6.50 -32.86
N GLY A 5 9.22 -7.18 -33.17
CA GLY A 5 10.42 -6.58 -33.75
C GLY A 5 10.55 -7.00 -35.21
N HIS A 6 10.91 -6.07 -36.10
CA HIS A 6 11.20 -6.38 -37.50
C HIS A 6 12.71 -6.62 -37.67
N VAL A 7 13.07 -7.68 -38.40
CA VAL A 7 14.46 -8.03 -38.73
C VAL A 7 14.76 -7.49 -40.12
N SER A 8 15.86 -6.73 -40.27
CA SER A 8 16.28 -6.24 -41.58
C SER A 8 16.71 -7.39 -42.50
N SER A 9 16.78 -7.14 -43.82
CA SER A 9 17.30 -8.11 -44.80
C SER A 9 18.76 -8.52 -44.56
N SER A 10 19.50 -7.80 -43.72
CA SER A 10 20.84 -8.14 -43.25
C SER A 10 20.86 -8.99 -41.96
N GLY A 11 19.70 -9.37 -41.42
CA GLY A 11 19.59 -10.18 -40.20
C GLY A 11 19.76 -9.40 -38.88
N GLN A 12 19.84 -8.07 -38.94
CA GLN A 12 19.99 -7.25 -37.75
C GLN A 12 18.62 -6.92 -37.16
N ILE A 13 18.42 -7.25 -35.89
CA ILE A 13 17.19 -6.91 -35.15
C ILE A 13 17.26 -5.42 -34.81
N VAL A 14 16.55 -4.60 -35.57
CA VAL A 14 16.47 -3.16 -35.32
C VAL A 14 15.33 -2.92 -34.34
N LEU A 15 15.68 -2.81 -33.07
CA LEU A 15 14.77 -2.33 -32.03
C LEU A 15 14.56 -0.83 -32.27
N ARG A 16 13.44 -0.48 -32.93
CA ARG A 16 13.00 0.91 -32.96
C ARG A 16 12.55 1.30 -31.56
N ASP A 17 13.37 2.09 -30.87
CA ASP A 17 12.97 2.86 -29.68
C ASP A 17 12.02 4.00 -30.10
N GLU A 18 10.89 3.65 -30.73
CA GLU A 18 9.75 4.54 -30.82
C GLU A 18 9.03 4.50 -29.47
N ILE A 19 9.67 5.11 -28.48
CA ILE A 19 9.00 5.53 -27.26
C ILE A 19 7.94 6.52 -27.73
N PHE A 20 6.67 6.10 -27.69
CA PHE A 20 5.50 6.93 -27.83
C PHE A 20 5.54 8.00 -26.73
N THR A 21 6.31 9.06 -26.97
CA THR A 21 6.38 10.25 -26.14
C THR A 21 5.19 11.10 -26.54
N SER A 22 4.06 10.87 -25.87
CA SER A 22 2.93 11.80 -25.90
C SER A 22 3.40 13.14 -25.34
N ARG A 23 3.80 13.99 -26.29
CA ARG A 23 4.15 15.40 -26.24
C ARG A 23 3.36 16.16 -25.16
N THR A 24 3.97 16.32 -23.98
CA THR A 24 3.64 17.40 -23.06
C THR A 24 4.77 18.42 -23.17
N ARG A 25 4.52 19.57 -23.83
CA ARG A 25 5.48 20.66 -23.88
C ARG A 25 5.60 21.26 -22.48
N VAL A 26 6.72 20.99 -21.81
CA VAL A 26 7.23 21.85 -20.75
C VAL A 26 8.46 22.53 -21.33
N VAL A 27 8.32 23.84 -21.57
CA VAL A 27 9.42 24.73 -21.91
C VAL A 27 10.25 24.87 -20.63
N SER A 28 11.48 24.36 -20.64
CA SER A 28 12.47 24.68 -19.62
C SER A 28 13.68 25.28 -20.33
N SER A 29 13.81 26.59 -20.18
CA SER A 29 14.93 27.40 -20.62
C SER A 29 16.14 27.15 -19.71
N SER A 30 17.32 26.85 -20.27
CA SER A 30 18.61 27.20 -19.67
C SER A 30 19.79 26.89 -20.61
N ARG A 31 20.56 27.95 -20.93
CA ARG A 31 22.00 28.00 -21.27
C ARG A 31 22.49 27.13 -22.44
N GLY A 32 23.10 27.64 -23.49
CA GLY A 32 23.57 28.98 -23.84
C GLY A 32 24.46 28.87 -25.08
N SER A 33 24.42 29.88 -25.95
CA SER A 33 25.54 30.30 -26.80
C SER A 33 25.13 31.55 -27.58
N PRO A 34 26.04 32.53 -27.77
CA PRO A 34 25.73 33.80 -28.39
C PRO A 34 25.92 33.74 -29.91
N ASN A 35 25.45 34.80 -30.57
CA ASN A 35 25.57 35.13 -31.99
C ASN A 35 24.43 34.59 -32.86
N SER A 36 23.40 35.41 -33.07
CA SER A 36 23.05 35.90 -34.42
C SER A 36 22.03 37.01 -34.34
N MET A 37 22.35 38.13 -34.98
CA MET A 37 21.46 39.24 -35.20
C MET A 37 20.50 38.91 -36.33
N SER A 38 19.20 39.07 -36.10
CA SER A 38 18.25 39.60 -37.10
C SER A 38 16.90 39.84 -36.44
N SER A 39 16.39 41.06 -36.65
CA SER A 39 15.13 41.59 -36.14
C SER A 39 13.96 41.23 -37.09
N PRO A 40 12.74 41.78 -36.95
CA PRO A 40 11.52 41.00 -36.76
C PRO A 40 10.54 41.10 -37.93
N SER A 41 9.67 40.11 -38.15
CA SER A 41 8.44 40.32 -38.92
C SER A 41 7.48 39.13 -38.84
N SER A 42 6.19 39.48 -38.88
CA SER A 42 5.08 38.70 -39.46
C SER A 42 4.18 37.90 -38.52
N LEU A 43 3.08 38.58 -38.22
CA LEU A 43 1.72 38.11 -37.94
C LEU A 43 1.14 37.24 -39.08
N ALA A 44 0.44 36.15 -38.74
CA ALA A 44 -0.77 35.58 -39.38
C ALA A 44 -1.07 34.22 -38.69
N GLN A 45 -2.19 34.06 -38.00
CA GLN A 45 -3.43 33.47 -38.52
C GLN A 45 -3.20 32.15 -39.27
N ASP A 46 -3.63 31.04 -38.67
CA ASP A 46 -4.31 29.98 -39.42
C ASP A 46 -5.25 29.17 -38.52
N THR A 47 -6.52 29.36 -38.80
CA THR A 47 -7.69 28.56 -38.45
C THR A 47 -7.82 27.38 -39.41
N THR A 48 -7.90 26.14 -38.92
CA THR A 48 -8.63 25.02 -39.58
C THR A 48 -8.71 23.82 -38.63
N THR A 49 -9.88 23.53 -38.05
CA THR A 49 -10.94 22.62 -38.55
C THR A 49 -10.64 21.13 -38.31
N ARG A 50 -11.38 20.56 -37.33
CA ARG A 50 -12.12 19.27 -37.38
C ARG A 50 -11.25 18.00 -37.59
N THR A 51 -11.30 16.98 -36.74
CA THR A 51 -12.45 16.07 -36.61
C THR A 51 -12.27 15.20 -35.36
N TYR A 52 -13.32 15.08 -34.54
CA TYR A 52 -13.37 14.18 -33.39
C TYR A 52 -13.60 12.74 -33.85
N PHE A 53 -12.76 11.82 -33.38
CA PHE A 53 -13.06 10.39 -33.32
C PHE A 53 -13.11 10.02 -31.83
N PHE A 54 -14.31 9.93 -31.25
CA PHE A 54 -14.52 9.29 -29.96
C PHE A 54 -14.93 7.84 -30.24
N LYS A 55 -14.11 6.91 -29.77
CA LYS A 55 -14.46 5.49 -29.73
C LYS A 55 -14.80 5.16 -28.28
N ASP A 56 -16.09 4.98 -28.03
CA ASP A 56 -16.64 4.45 -26.79
C ASP A 56 -16.16 3.02 -26.56
N ALA A 57 -15.65 2.74 -25.36
CA ALA A 57 -15.64 1.38 -24.82
C ALA A 57 -15.53 1.42 -23.29
N ALA A 58 -16.58 0.88 -22.66
CA ALA A 58 -16.61 0.24 -21.35
C ALA A 58 -16.43 1.10 -20.09
N GLU A 59 -17.60 1.44 -19.52
CA GLU A 59 -18.01 1.02 -18.17
C GLU A 59 -16.93 1.01 -17.07
N ASN A 60 -17.04 1.97 -16.14
CA ASN A 60 -17.25 1.68 -14.71
C ASN A 60 -17.42 2.99 -13.90
N PRO A 61 -18.58 3.23 -13.27
CA PRO A 61 -18.74 4.32 -12.31
C PRO A 61 -18.26 3.90 -10.91
N SER A 62 -17.38 4.69 -10.30
CA SER A 62 -17.02 4.58 -8.88
C SER A 62 -17.42 5.87 -8.15
N PRO A 63 -18.19 5.78 -7.04
CA PRO A 63 -18.29 6.88 -6.09
C PRO A 63 -17.77 6.49 -4.70
N GLN A 64 -16.70 7.19 -4.31
CA GLN A 64 -16.56 8.01 -3.10
C GLN A 64 -17.06 7.53 -1.72
N SER A 65 -16.10 7.56 -0.78
CA SER A 65 -16.11 8.33 0.47
C SER A 65 -17.12 7.95 1.56
N THR A 66 -16.63 7.54 2.72
CA THR A 66 -17.44 7.49 3.95
C THR A 66 -16.62 7.98 5.14
N GLY A 67 -17.14 9.02 5.78
CA GLY A 67 -16.63 9.64 6.99
C GLY A 67 -17.02 8.88 8.26
N TYR A 68 -16.10 8.97 9.22
CA TYR A 68 -16.15 8.52 10.61
C TYR A 68 -17.32 9.12 11.40
N TRP A 69 -18.10 8.28 12.09
CA TRP A 69 -18.77 8.62 13.36
C TRP A 69 -18.81 7.38 14.26
N SER A 70 -18.26 7.49 15.47
CA SER A 70 -18.35 6.50 16.55
C SER A 70 -19.50 6.84 17.49
N PRO A 71 -20.24 5.84 18.01
CA PRO A 71 -21.12 6.07 19.15
C PRO A 71 -20.91 5.05 20.28
N GLU A 72 -20.61 5.59 21.46
CA GLU A 72 -20.79 5.02 22.79
C GLU A 72 -21.55 6.11 23.57
N GLY A 73 -22.61 5.90 24.35
CA GLY A 73 -23.43 4.79 24.78
C GLY A 73 -24.35 5.37 25.87
N LEU A 74 -25.57 4.86 26.09
CA LEU A 74 -26.31 5.05 27.36
C LEU A 74 -27.58 4.17 27.41
N LYS A 75 -27.76 3.51 28.55
CA LYS A 75 -28.70 2.43 28.88
C LYS A 75 -30.12 2.93 29.19
N ARG A 76 -31.14 2.07 29.00
CA ARG A 76 -32.42 2.21 29.74
C ARG A 76 -33.12 0.88 30.07
N SER A 77 -33.75 0.93 31.25
CA SER A 77 -34.50 -0.02 32.06
C SER A 77 -35.75 -0.67 31.40
N GLU A 78 -36.09 -1.83 31.94
CA GLU A 78 -37.03 -2.87 31.48
C GLU A 78 -38.46 -2.77 32.10
N ASN A 79 -39.42 -3.42 31.42
CA ASN A 79 -40.62 -4.11 31.93
C ASN A 79 -42.03 -3.44 31.88
N GLN A 80 -42.92 -4.01 31.04
CA GLN A 80 -44.16 -4.76 31.38
C GLN A 80 -45.32 -4.61 30.35
N SER A 81 -45.80 -5.78 29.91
CA SER A 81 -47.15 -6.14 29.42
C SER A 81 -47.49 -6.07 27.93
N SER A 82 -47.80 -7.26 27.40
CA SER A 82 -48.09 -7.64 26.02
C SER A 82 -49.54 -8.16 25.90
N LEU A 83 -50.41 -7.42 25.22
CA LEU A 83 -51.69 -7.93 24.70
C LEU A 83 -51.97 -7.23 23.36
N VAL A 84 -52.03 -8.00 22.26
CA VAL A 84 -52.25 -7.49 20.89
C VAL A 84 -53.70 -7.74 20.46
N PRO A 85 -54.46 -6.73 20.00
CA PRO A 85 -55.80 -6.91 19.46
C PRO A 85 -55.78 -7.41 18.00
N SER A 86 -56.74 -8.26 17.65
CA SER A 86 -56.95 -8.79 16.30
C SER A 86 -57.39 -7.71 15.31
N LEU A 87 -56.69 -7.60 14.18
CA LEU A 87 -56.96 -6.64 13.12
C LEU A 87 -58.02 -7.14 12.14
N CYS A 88 -59.14 -6.43 12.07
CA CYS A 88 -60.17 -6.63 11.05
C CYS A 88 -59.82 -5.86 9.76
N LEU A 89 -59.59 -6.57 8.67
CA LEU A 89 -59.23 -6.03 7.34
C LEU A 89 -60.46 -5.74 6.47
N ASN A 90 -61.29 -4.78 6.88
CA ASN A 90 -62.35 -4.24 6.03
C ASN A 90 -62.07 -2.76 5.77
N SER A 91 -61.30 -2.46 4.71
CA SER A 91 -61.12 -1.09 4.21
C SER A 91 -61.71 -0.98 2.80
N PRO A 92 -62.63 -0.02 2.55
CA PRO A 92 -63.29 0.16 1.26
C PRO A 92 -62.34 0.77 0.22
N ASP A 93 -62.64 0.51 -1.06
CA ASP A 93 -61.88 0.86 -2.27
C ASP A 93 -60.99 2.12 -2.18
N SER A 94 -59.67 1.88 -2.13
CA SER A 94 -58.63 2.90 -2.07
C SER A 94 -58.29 3.44 -3.47
N SER A 95 -58.90 4.58 -3.81
CA SER A 95 -58.58 5.44 -4.95
C SER A 95 -57.22 6.15 -4.75
N LEU A 96 -56.12 5.46 -5.05
CA LEU A 96 -54.77 6.02 -5.01
C LEU A 96 -54.46 6.86 -6.25
N ASN A 97 -54.88 8.13 -6.20
CA ASN A 97 -54.63 9.14 -7.22
C ASN A 97 -53.29 9.87 -6.95
N TYR A 98 -52.16 9.24 -7.29
CA TYR A 98 -50.80 9.75 -7.03
C TYR A 98 -50.50 11.14 -7.64
N LEU A 99 -51.27 11.60 -8.63
CA LEU A 99 -51.11 12.94 -9.20
C LEU A 99 -51.63 14.07 -8.30
N ARG A 100 -52.56 13.82 -7.36
CA ARG A 100 -53.17 14.89 -6.56
C ARG A 100 -52.23 15.51 -5.53
N HIS A 101 -51.25 14.76 -5.04
CA HIS A 101 -50.34 15.23 -3.98
C HIS A 101 -49.08 15.96 -4.48
N VAL A 102 -48.78 15.91 -5.79
CA VAL A 102 -47.64 16.66 -6.35
C VAL A 102 -47.97 18.15 -6.49
N LYS A 103 -49.25 18.53 -6.51
CA LYS A 103 -49.71 19.92 -6.65
C LYS A 103 -49.32 20.82 -5.46
N GLY A 104 -49.05 20.24 -4.29
CA GLY A 104 -48.67 20.99 -3.07
C GLY A 104 -47.17 21.07 -2.78
N ILE A 105 -46.32 20.34 -3.50
CA ILE A 105 -44.85 20.33 -3.30
C ILE A 105 -44.14 21.18 -4.37
N LYS A 106 -44.88 22.05 -5.07
CA LYS A 106 -44.27 23.14 -5.83
C LYS A 106 -43.67 24.12 -4.83
N VAL A 107 -42.47 23.80 -4.35
CA VAL A 107 -41.59 24.80 -3.76
C VAL A 107 -41.37 25.81 -4.87
N ASP A 108 -41.95 27.00 -4.75
CA ASP A 108 -41.68 28.14 -5.62
C ASP A 108 -40.22 28.56 -5.45
N ARG A 109 -39.33 27.73 -5.98
CA ARG A 109 -37.92 28.01 -6.10
C ARG A 109 -37.81 28.99 -7.25
N GLN A 110 -37.38 30.21 -6.94
CA GLN A 110 -37.02 31.20 -7.94
C GLN A 110 -36.11 30.51 -8.98
N PRO A 111 -36.53 30.42 -10.24
CA PRO A 111 -35.84 29.63 -11.26
C PRO A 111 -34.38 30.10 -11.43
N GLU A 112 -34.10 31.38 -11.21
CA GLU A 112 -32.77 31.98 -11.23
C GLU A 112 -31.89 31.42 -10.11
N ALA A 113 -32.39 31.33 -8.89
CA ALA A 113 -31.63 30.79 -7.75
C ALA A 113 -31.35 29.29 -7.90
N ALA A 114 -32.27 28.55 -8.53
CA ALA A 114 -32.06 27.14 -8.85
C ALA A 114 -30.96 26.96 -9.89
N TYR A 115 -30.93 27.82 -10.91
CA TYR A 115 -29.90 27.83 -11.95
C TYR A 115 -28.52 28.16 -11.38
N GLU A 116 -28.38 29.21 -10.58
CA GLU A 116 -27.12 29.62 -9.97
C GLU A 116 -26.53 28.55 -9.04
N ASN A 117 -27.38 27.89 -8.25
CA ASN A 117 -26.96 26.79 -7.38
C ASN A 117 -26.49 25.59 -8.21
N TRP A 118 -27.23 25.22 -9.26
CA TRP A 118 -26.81 24.16 -10.17
C TRP A 118 -25.49 24.50 -10.88
N TYR A 119 -25.32 25.73 -11.34
CA TYR A 119 -24.10 26.19 -12.01
C TYR A 119 -22.90 26.18 -11.05
N SER A 120 -23.07 26.69 -9.83
CA SER A 120 -22.06 26.66 -8.77
C SER A 120 -21.66 25.24 -8.40
N ALA A 121 -22.64 24.34 -8.24
CA ALA A 121 -22.38 22.92 -7.98
C ALA A 121 -21.63 22.25 -9.14
N LYS A 122 -21.95 22.60 -10.39
CA LYS A 122 -21.24 22.13 -11.58
C LYS A 122 -19.80 22.64 -11.60
N GLN A 123 -19.56 23.89 -11.26
CA GLN A 123 -18.22 24.48 -11.19
C GLN A 123 -17.36 23.81 -10.10
N GLN A 124 -17.93 23.60 -8.91
CA GLN A 124 -17.27 22.85 -7.83
C GLN A 124 -16.93 21.42 -8.27
N GLN A 125 -17.86 20.74 -8.95
CA GLN A 125 -17.64 19.39 -9.47
C GLN A 125 -16.42 19.31 -10.41
N LEU A 126 -16.19 20.34 -11.24
CA LEU A 126 -15.03 20.42 -12.13
C LEU A 126 -13.73 20.63 -11.36
N LEU A 127 -13.73 21.55 -10.40
CA LEU A 127 -12.56 21.81 -9.56
C LEU A 127 -12.16 20.59 -8.73
N ASP A 128 -13.13 19.87 -8.17
CA ASP A 128 -12.88 18.65 -7.41
C ASP A 128 -12.33 17.52 -8.29
N LYS A 129 -12.84 17.36 -9.52
CA LYS A 129 -12.27 16.44 -10.49
C LYS A 129 -10.81 16.78 -10.79
N GLN A 130 -10.50 18.06 -11.00
CA GLN A 130 -9.13 18.51 -11.26
C GLN A 130 -8.21 18.26 -10.05
N ARG A 131 -8.71 18.49 -8.83
CA ARG A 131 -7.96 18.23 -7.59
C ARG A 131 -7.62 16.75 -7.45
N ARG A 132 -8.59 15.85 -7.65
CA ARG A 132 -8.38 14.40 -7.58
C ARG A 132 -7.36 13.89 -8.57
N ILE A 133 -7.39 14.40 -9.81
CA ILE A 133 -6.41 14.05 -10.83
C ILE A 133 -5.00 14.46 -10.38
N LYS A 134 -4.84 15.67 -9.81
CA LYS A 134 -3.55 16.13 -9.28
C LYS A 134 -3.07 15.26 -8.11
N GLU A 135 -3.95 14.92 -7.18
CA GLU A 135 -3.63 14.05 -6.04
C GLU A 135 -3.20 12.65 -6.51
N GLU A 136 -3.91 12.05 -7.47
CA GLU A 136 -3.57 10.74 -8.02
C GLU A 136 -2.19 10.76 -8.73
N LEU A 137 -1.90 11.81 -9.49
CA LEU A 137 -0.59 11.99 -10.12
C LEU A 137 0.53 12.12 -9.10
N ASN A 138 0.32 12.93 -8.05
CA ASN A 138 1.29 13.09 -6.96
C ASN A 138 1.52 11.76 -6.21
N PHE A 139 0.45 11.02 -5.92
CA PHE A 139 0.56 9.70 -5.29
C PHE A 139 1.35 8.71 -6.16
N LYS A 140 1.05 8.66 -7.47
CA LYS A 140 1.82 7.84 -8.42
C LYS A 140 3.28 8.26 -8.51
N GLN A 141 3.58 9.55 -8.37
CA GLN A 141 4.96 10.04 -8.34
C GLN A 141 5.69 9.58 -7.07
N GLN A 142 5.09 9.76 -5.89
CA GLN A 142 5.65 9.29 -4.62
C GLN A 142 5.95 7.79 -4.67
N GLN A 143 5.00 6.98 -5.16
CA GLN A 143 5.20 5.53 -5.29
C GLN A 143 6.37 5.17 -6.23
N ARG A 144 6.58 5.93 -7.32
CA ARG A 144 7.74 5.74 -8.22
C ARG A 144 9.04 6.11 -7.53
N GLU A 145 9.05 7.17 -6.73
CA GLU A 145 10.23 7.61 -5.97
C GLU A 145 10.60 6.59 -4.89
N GLU A 146 9.63 6.08 -4.13
CA GLU A 146 9.85 5.01 -3.15
C GLU A 146 10.43 3.75 -3.80
N ARG A 147 9.86 3.31 -4.93
CA ARG A 147 10.39 2.16 -5.70
C ARG A 147 11.82 2.42 -6.15
N LYS A 148 12.12 3.65 -6.59
CA LYS A 148 13.48 4.03 -7.00
C LYS A 148 14.44 4.02 -5.82
N GLN A 149 14.04 4.48 -4.65
CA GLN A 149 14.85 4.43 -3.42
C GLN A 149 15.11 2.97 -3.00
N LEU A 150 14.08 2.13 -2.98
CA LEU A 150 14.24 0.70 -2.69
C LEU A 150 15.15 0.00 -3.69
N ALA A 151 15.01 0.28 -4.99
CA ALA A 151 15.87 -0.26 -6.03
C ALA A 151 17.34 0.15 -5.82
N ARG A 152 17.61 1.40 -5.45
CA ARG A 152 18.96 1.89 -5.11
C ARG A 152 19.53 1.14 -3.91
N MET A 153 18.78 1.02 -2.82
CA MET A 153 19.21 0.27 -1.63
C MET A 153 19.53 -1.19 -1.95
N CYS A 154 18.69 -1.85 -2.76
CA CYS A 154 18.93 -3.22 -3.22
C CYS A 154 20.20 -3.32 -4.09
N TYR A 155 20.43 -2.35 -4.96
CA TYR A 155 21.63 -2.29 -5.80
C TYR A 155 22.90 -2.10 -4.98
N ASP A 156 22.90 -1.19 -4.02
CA ASP A 156 24.04 -0.95 -3.14
C ASP A 156 24.33 -2.18 -2.26
N GLN A 157 23.29 -2.85 -1.77
CA GLN A 157 23.42 -4.10 -1.04
C GLN A 157 24.05 -5.20 -1.92
N TRP A 158 23.59 -5.33 -3.16
CA TRP A 158 24.16 -6.27 -4.11
C TRP A 158 25.64 -5.98 -4.40
N LEU A 159 26.03 -4.72 -4.56
CA LEU A 159 27.43 -4.34 -4.73
C LEU A 159 28.31 -4.75 -3.54
N LYS A 160 27.83 -4.55 -2.30
CA LYS A 160 28.54 -4.99 -1.08
C LYS A 160 28.66 -6.51 -0.99
N ASP A 161 27.63 -7.23 -1.41
CA ASP A 161 27.67 -8.69 -1.42
C ASP A 161 28.61 -9.19 -2.52
N LYS A 162 28.66 -8.51 -3.65
CA LYS A 162 29.57 -8.84 -4.75
C LYS A 162 31.03 -8.57 -4.38
N SER A 163 31.32 -7.47 -3.69
CA SER A 163 32.69 -7.18 -3.21
C SER A 163 33.14 -8.20 -2.16
N ARG A 164 32.25 -8.60 -1.24
CA ARG A 164 32.52 -9.67 -0.27
C ARG A 164 32.78 -11.01 -0.95
N GLN A 165 31.98 -11.37 -1.95
CA GLN A 165 32.22 -12.59 -2.74
C GLN A 165 33.60 -12.55 -3.42
N ALA A 166 33.97 -11.43 -4.03
CA ALA A 166 35.28 -11.28 -4.67
C ALA A 166 36.44 -11.43 -3.66
N ALA A 167 36.33 -10.82 -2.47
CA ALA A 167 37.34 -10.95 -1.43
C ALA A 167 37.46 -12.40 -0.91
N ASN A 168 36.35 -13.10 -0.76
CA ASN A 168 36.35 -14.51 -0.35
C ASN A 168 37.05 -15.40 -1.39
N LEU A 169 36.79 -15.19 -2.68
CA LEU A 169 37.47 -15.91 -3.76
C LEU A 169 38.98 -15.64 -3.77
N GLN A 170 39.40 -14.39 -3.52
CA GLN A 170 40.83 -14.07 -3.40
C GLN A 170 41.48 -14.79 -2.22
N LEU A 171 40.82 -14.83 -1.06
CA LEU A 171 41.30 -15.56 0.10
C LEU A 171 41.43 -17.05 -0.17
N GLU A 172 40.44 -17.64 -0.83
CA GLU A 172 40.46 -19.06 -1.21
C GLU A 172 41.63 -19.37 -2.15
N ASN A 173 41.83 -18.56 -3.19
CA ASN A 173 42.98 -18.68 -4.09
C ASN A 173 44.31 -18.59 -3.32
N HIS A 174 44.45 -17.63 -2.40
CA HIS A 174 45.65 -17.50 -1.59
C HIS A 174 45.89 -18.72 -0.68
N ILE A 175 44.84 -19.29 -0.09
CA ILE A 175 44.93 -20.51 0.71
C ILE A 175 45.37 -21.68 -0.17
N GLN A 176 44.79 -21.82 -1.37
CA GLN A 176 45.18 -22.88 -2.31
C GLN A 176 46.64 -22.73 -2.73
N GLU A 177 47.10 -21.52 -3.08
CA GLU A 177 48.50 -21.25 -3.41
C GLU A 177 49.46 -21.54 -2.25
N ALA A 178 49.12 -21.09 -1.03
CA ALA A 178 49.92 -21.36 0.16
C ALA A 178 50.01 -22.86 0.44
N THR A 179 48.92 -23.60 0.24
CA THR A 179 48.86 -25.06 0.39
C THR A 179 49.78 -25.74 -0.64
N MET A 180 49.72 -25.33 -1.91
CA MET A 180 50.60 -25.84 -2.96
C MET A 180 52.08 -25.55 -2.66
N LYS A 181 52.40 -24.31 -2.26
CA LYS A 181 53.76 -23.90 -1.86
C LYS A 181 54.28 -24.71 -0.66
N ALA A 182 53.45 -24.94 0.35
CA ALA A 182 53.81 -25.76 1.51
C ALA A 182 54.07 -27.22 1.12
N SER A 183 53.25 -27.79 0.23
CA SER A 183 53.45 -29.17 -0.26
C SER A 183 54.76 -29.34 -1.02
N LEU A 184 55.17 -28.34 -1.80
CA LEU A 184 56.45 -28.32 -2.51
C LEU A 184 57.64 -28.17 -1.56
N ALA A 185 57.52 -27.36 -0.49
CA ALA A 185 58.57 -27.19 0.50
C ALA A 185 58.89 -28.51 1.24
N LEU A 186 57.86 -29.30 1.58
CA LEU A 186 58.03 -30.60 2.21
C LEU A 186 58.77 -31.61 1.32
N ARG A 187 58.61 -31.54 -0.01
CA ARG A 187 59.34 -32.41 -0.95
C ARG A 187 60.81 -32.03 -1.14
N LYS A 188 61.23 -30.83 -0.75
CA LYS A 188 62.60 -30.32 -0.95
C LYS A 188 63.52 -30.48 0.26
N SER A 189 63.09 -31.13 1.35
CA SER A 189 64.01 -31.48 2.45
C SER A 189 64.84 -32.70 2.02
N PRO A 190 66.14 -32.53 1.70
CA PRO A 190 67.00 -33.66 1.41
C PRO A 190 67.29 -34.34 2.75
N LEU A 191 66.84 -35.58 2.91
CA LEU A 191 67.32 -36.48 3.96
C LEU A 191 68.83 -36.72 3.74
N VAL A 192 69.68 -35.83 4.26
CA VAL A 192 71.12 -36.04 4.35
C VAL A 192 71.65 -35.52 5.69
N SER A 193 72.29 -36.45 6.40
CA SER A 193 73.29 -36.26 7.46
C SER A 193 72.86 -35.88 8.88
N LEU A 194 72.47 -36.91 9.62
CA LEU A 194 73.29 -37.52 10.69
C LEU A 194 74.65 -36.82 11.00
N ARG A 195 74.76 -36.12 12.15
CA ARG A 195 75.89 -36.24 13.12
C ARG A 195 75.78 -35.30 14.34
N LYS A 196 75.65 -35.96 15.51
CA LYS A 196 76.42 -35.78 16.77
C LYS A 196 76.59 -34.39 17.41
N ASN A 197 75.95 -34.29 18.59
CA ASN A 197 76.50 -33.95 19.92
C ASN A 197 76.07 -32.64 20.64
N PRO A 198 76.07 -32.65 22.00
CA PRO A 198 75.22 -31.81 22.86
C PRO A 198 76.00 -30.88 23.82
N LEU A 199 75.25 -30.26 24.75
CA LEU A 199 75.64 -29.45 25.94
C LEU A 199 76.04 -27.99 25.70
N VAL A 200 75.22 -27.04 26.20
CA VAL A 200 75.52 -26.13 27.34
C VAL A 200 74.20 -25.53 27.86
N PRO A 201 73.94 -25.50 29.19
CA PRO A 201 72.91 -24.68 29.82
C PRO A 201 73.51 -23.44 30.52
N ALA A 202 72.82 -22.30 30.50
CA ALA A 202 73.03 -21.22 31.48
C ALA A 202 71.77 -20.34 31.65
N PRO A 203 71.57 -19.71 32.83
CA PRO A 203 70.24 -19.38 33.36
C PRO A 203 70.03 -17.88 33.66
N SER A 204 68.80 -17.59 34.11
CA SER A 204 68.40 -16.47 34.99
C SER A 204 67.99 -15.15 34.34
N SER A 205 66.67 -14.87 34.41
CA SER A 205 66.17 -13.53 34.67
C SER A 205 64.92 -13.63 35.55
N LEU A 206 65.05 -13.15 36.78
CA LEU A 206 63.99 -12.94 37.75
C LEU A 206 63.37 -11.55 37.51
N GLY A 207 62.05 -11.46 37.57
CA GLY A 207 61.36 -10.17 37.50
C GLY A 207 59.87 -10.28 37.83
N CYS A 208 59.53 -9.88 39.06
CA CYS A 208 58.22 -9.84 39.71
C CYS A 208 57.08 -9.17 38.91
N GLY A 209 55.83 -9.55 39.20
CA GLY A 209 54.67 -8.76 38.78
C GLY A 209 53.31 -9.39 39.02
N ARG A 210 52.88 -9.40 40.29
CA ARG A 210 51.58 -9.85 40.79
C ARG A 210 50.47 -8.89 40.34
N SER A 211 49.33 -9.42 39.86
CA SER A 211 47.94 -8.89 39.94
C SER A 211 47.15 -8.92 38.62
N SER A 212 46.33 -9.95 38.43
CA SER A 212 44.89 -9.83 38.21
C SER A 212 44.32 -11.23 37.99
N SER A 213 43.32 -11.58 38.79
CA SER A 213 42.48 -12.75 38.60
C SER A 213 41.67 -12.58 37.31
N THR A 214 42.31 -12.77 36.16
CA THR A 214 41.62 -13.06 34.92
C THR A 214 41.28 -14.53 34.99
N ALA A 215 40.01 -14.83 35.24
CA ALA A 215 39.47 -16.17 35.05
C ALA A 215 39.92 -16.64 33.67
N SER A 216 40.84 -17.61 33.65
CA SER A 216 41.36 -18.23 32.45
C SER A 216 40.18 -18.92 31.78
N ARG A 217 39.52 -18.19 30.87
CA ARG A 217 38.57 -18.78 29.94
C ARG A 217 39.39 -19.83 29.20
N SER A 218 39.17 -21.11 29.55
CA SER A 218 39.81 -22.20 28.85
C SER A 218 39.44 -22.02 27.38
N ILE A 219 40.43 -21.65 26.58
CA ILE A 219 40.30 -21.55 25.13
C ILE A 219 40.11 -23.00 24.71
N ARG A 220 38.84 -23.43 24.68
CA ARG A 220 38.47 -24.76 24.21
C ARG A 220 38.97 -24.83 22.78
N LYS A 221 39.90 -25.76 22.52
CA LYS A 221 40.41 -26.04 21.20
C LYS A 221 39.30 -26.72 20.40
N VAL A 222 38.36 -25.93 19.89
CA VAL A 222 37.32 -26.39 18.99
C VAL A 222 38.00 -26.82 17.69
N SER A 223 37.70 -28.02 17.21
CA SER A 223 38.24 -28.53 15.96
C SER A 223 37.77 -27.66 14.78
N LYS A 224 38.59 -27.53 13.73
CA LYS A 224 38.20 -26.73 12.54
C LYS A 224 36.94 -27.26 11.85
N ASP A 225 36.71 -28.57 11.91
CA ASP A 225 35.52 -29.21 11.35
C ASP A 225 34.24 -28.81 12.08
N GLU A 226 34.33 -28.69 13.40
CA GLU A 226 33.22 -28.23 14.22
C GLU A 226 32.86 -26.77 13.93
N ILE A 227 33.86 -25.91 13.69
CA ILE A 227 33.61 -24.52 13.25
C ILE A 227 32.90 -24.49 11.90
N ARG A 228 33.33 -25.32 10.93
CA ARG A 228 32.67 -25.41 9.61
C ARG A 228 31.21 -25.84 9.74
N ARG A 229 30.94 -26.88 10.53
CA ARG A 229 29.57 -27.35 10.81
C ARG A 229 28.70 -26.26 11.43
N VAL A 230 29.21 -25.55 12.43
CA VAL A 230 28.46 -24.46 13.09
C VAL A 230 28.13 -23.34 12.09
N VAL A 231 29.04 -23.01 11.18
CA VAL A 231 28.80 -21.99 10.15
C VAL A 231 27.77 -22.46 9.13
N GLU A 232 27.85 -23.70 8.66
CA GLU A 232 26.89 -24.31 7.73
C GLU A 232 25.48 -24.36 8.34
N ASP A 233 25.38 -24.84 9.58
CA ASP A 233 24.11 -24.91 10.32
C ASP A 233 23.53 -23.52 10.55
N TRP A 234 24.37 -22.54 10.90
CA TRP A 234 23.95 -21.15 11.04
C TRP A 234 23.43 -20.58 9.71
N TRP A 235 24.09 -20.86 8.60
CA TRP A 235 23.68 -20.41 7.27
C TRP A 235 22.34 -21.02 6.85
N LEU A 236 22.17 -22.34 7.01
CA LEU A 236 20.91 -23.04 6.76
C LEU A 236 19.78 -22.48 7.62
N LYS A 237 20.04 -22.24 8.91
CA LYS A 237 19.08 -21.62 9.82
C LYS A 237 18.70 -20.22 9.37
N LYS A 238 19.67 -19.41 8.93
CA LYS A 238 19.40 -18.07 8.38
C LYS A 238 18.58 -18.11 7.10
N GLN A 239 18.85 -19.06 6.22
CA GLN A 239 18.09 -19.24 4.98
C GLN A 239 16.64 -19.64 5.25
N ARG A 240 16.42 -20.61 6.15
CA ARG A 240 15.08 -21.01 6.60
C ARG A 240 14.32 -19.85 7.23
N GLN A 241 14.98 -19.05 8.08
CA GLN A 241 14.37 -17.86 8.69
C GLN A 241 13.90 -16.87 7.61
N GLN A 242 14.72 -16.64 6.57
CA GLN A 242 14.36 -15.73 5.49
C GLN A 242 13.20 -16.27 4.64
N GLN A 243 13.17 -17.58 4.36
CA GLN A 243 12.05 -18.22 3.64
C GLN A 243 10.75 -18.15 4.44
N ALA A 244 10.79 -18.52 5.72
CA ALA A 244 9.64 -18.43 6.63
C ALA A 244 9.07 -17.01 6.67
N GLN A 245 9.93 -15.98 6.73
CA GLN A 245 9.48 -14.59 6.71
C GLN A 245 8.80 -14.20 5.39
N ARG A 246 9.25 -14.73 4.24
CA ARG A 246 8.58 -14.47 2.95
C ARG A 246 7.22 -15.16 2.87
N GLU A 247 7.13 -16.39 3.36
CA GLU A 247 5.89 -17.16 3.38
C GLU A 247 4.86 -16.54 4.33
N GLU A 248 5.27 -16.14 5.53
CA GLU A 248 4.44 -15.44 6.49
C GLU A 248 3.90 -14.14 5.90
N ARG A 249 4.74 -13.33 5.23
CA ARG A 249 4.29 -12.12 4.52
C ARG A 249 3.28 -12.43 3.42
N ARG A 250 3.48 -13.51 2.65
CA ARG A 250 2.53 -13.94 1.62
C ARG A 250 1.19 -14.36 2.23
N ARG A 251 1.22 -15.14 3.32
CA ARG A 251 0.03 -15.56 4.06
C ARG A 251 -0.71 -14.36 4.66
N ALA A 252 0.01 -13.41 5.25
CA ALA A 252 -0.56 -12.19 5.79
C ALA A 252 -1.23 -11.33 4.71
N MET A 253 -0.63 -11.20 3.52
CA MET A 253 -1.25 -10.49 2.40
C MET A 253 -2.55 -11.17 1.93
N LEU A 254 -2.57 -12.50 1.80
CA LEU A 254 -3.77 -13.23 1.42
C LEU A 254 -4.86 -13.15 2.49
N SER A 255 -4.49 -13.30 3.76
CA SER A 255 -5.43 -13.15 4.89
C SER A 255 -6.04 -11.75 4.93
N LYS A 256 -5.22 -10.71 4.72
CA LYS A 256 -5.70 -9.32 4.68
C LYS A 256 -6.63 -9.08 3.50
N ALA A 257 -6.32 -9.61 2.33
CA ALA A 257 -7.17 -9.50 1.14
C ALA A 257 -8.53 -10.16 1.38
N PHE A 258 -8.56 -11.34 1.99
CA PHE A 258 -9.80 -12.03 2.33
C PHE A 258 -10.64 -11.27 3.36
N GLU A 259 -10.02 -10.74 4.43
CA GLU A 259 -10.73 -9.91 5.41
C GLU A 259 -11.32 -8.64 4.77
N GLU A 260 -10.59 -8.02 3.84
CA GLU A 260 -11.05 -6.84 3.11
C GLU A 260 -12.25 -7.15 2.20
N GLU A 261 -12.23 -8.28 1.50
CA GLU A 261 -13.39 -8.77 0.73
C GLU A 261 -14.59 -9.03 1.63
N GLN A 262 -14.40 -9.68 2.78
CA GLN A 262 -15.46 -9.90 3.75
C GLN A 262 -16.02 -8.58 4.27
N ARG A 263 -15.17 -7.62 4.64
CA ARG A 263 -15.58 -6.28 5.07
C ARG A 263 -16.35 -5.56 3.96
N ARG A 264 -15.95 -5.71 2.70
CA ARG A 264 -16.65 -5.16 1.54
C ARG A 264 -18.04 -5.76 1.38
N GLN A 265 -18.19 -7.09 1.49
CA GLN A 265 -19.49 -7.77 1.42
C GLN A 265 -20.42 -7.30 2.54
N LEU A 266 -19.92 -7.21 3.78
CA LEU A 266 -20.70 -6.71 4.91
C LEU A 266 -21.10 -5.24 4.73
N ALA A 267 -20.20 -4.39 4.24
CA ALA A 267 -20.49 -2.99 3.93
C ALA A 267 -21.55 -2.86 2.84
N GLN A 268 -21.48 -3.69 1.79
CA GLN A 268 -22.50 -3.73 0.73
C GLN A 268 -23.86 -4.17 1.28
N ALA A 269 -23.92 -5.24 2.07
CA ALA A 269 -25.16 -5.69 2.70
C ALA A 269 -25.77 -4.61 3.62
N ALA A 270 -24.93 -3.95 4.43
CA ALA A 270 -25.36 -2.85 5.28
C ALA A 270 -25.87 -1.65 4.46
N TRP A 271 -25.20 -1.32 3.35
CA TRP A 271 -25.64 -0.27 2.43
C TRP A 271 -26.98 -0.60 1.77
N SER A 272 -27.16 -1.83 1.26
CA SER A 272 -28.43 -2.28 0.69
C SER A 272 -29.56 -2.21 1.70
N LYS A 273 -29.32 -2.63 2.95
CA LYS A 273 -30.28 -2.51 4.05
C LYS A 273 -30.58 -1.04 4.41
N TRP A 274 -29.58 -0.17 4.33
CA TRP A 274 -29.80 1.26 4.54
C TRP A 274 -30.65 1.85 3.43
N MET A 275 -30.32 1.58 2.17
CA MET A 275 -31.07 2.04 1.00
C MET A 275 -32.53 1.58 1.04
N SER A 276 -32.80 0.32 1.39
CA SER A 276 -34.18 -0.18 1.53
C SER A 276 -34.97 0.53 2.64
N ASN A 277 -34.29 1.01 3.67
CA ASN A 277 -34.91 1.68 4.81
C ASN A 277 -35.00 3.20 4.64
N VAL A 278 -34.27 3.81 3.69
CA VAL A 278 -34.29 5.27 3.47
C VAL A 278 -35.69 5.72 3.07
N ASP A 279 -36.40 4.96 2.24
CA ASP A 279 -37.77 5.28 1.82
C ASP A 279 -38.81 5.10 2.93
N ALA A 280 -38.53 4.23 3.89
CA ALA A 280 -39.38 3.97 5.06
C ALA A 280 -39.14 4.96 6.21
N LYS A 281 -38.09 5.79 6.15
CA LYS A 281 -37.86 6.80 7.18
C LYS A 281 -38.96 7.86 7.09
N PRO A 282 -39.57 8.24 8.24
CA PRO A 282 -40.55 9.31 8.23
C PRO A 282 -39.88 10.56 7.68
N LYS A 283 -40.56 11.20 6.70
CA LYS A 283 -40.08 12.45 6.13
C LYS A 283 -39.86 13.43 7.28
N PRO A 284 -38.72 14.16 7.30
CA PRO A 284 -38.49 15.14 8.34
C PRO A 284 -39.69 16.08 8.38
N VAL A 285 -40.26 16.23 9.58
CA VAL A 285 -41.41 17.10 9.81
C VAL A 285 -41.05 18.48 9.25
N PRO A 286 -41.87 19.06 8.35
CA PRO A 286 -41.55 20.34 7.76
C PRO A 286 -41.29 21.36 8.87
N LEU A 287 -40.09 21.93 8.84
CA LEU A 287 -39.64 22.96 9.75
C LEU A 287 -40.40 24.25 9.41
N ASN A 288 -41.69 24.33 9.76
CA ASN A 288 -42.59 25.51 9.70
C ASN A 288 -44.03 25.15 10.14
N GLN A 289 -44.24 24.21 11.08
CA GLN A 289 -45.58 23.93 11.63
C GLN A 289 -46.17 25.07 12.50
N GLY A 290 -45.63 26.29 12.44
CA GLY A 290 -46.19 27.48 13.10
C GLY A 290 -46.59 27.26 14.56
N LEU A 291 -47.68 27.92 14.97
CA LEU A 291 -48.29 27.83 16.31
C LEU A 291 -48.86 26.44 16.66
N ASP A 292 -48.95 25.49 15.72
CA ASP A 292 -49.37 24.10 16.01
C ASP A 292 -48.27 23.28 16.69
N SER A 293 -46.98 23.66 16.55
CA SER A 293 -45.90 23.12 17.40
C SER A 293 -46.03 23.53 18.87
N LEU A 294 -46.81 24.57 19.19
CA LEU A 294 -47.08 25.04 20.56
C LEU A 294 -48.37 24.43 21.16
N ARG A 295 -49.26 23.88 20.34
CA ARG A 295 -50.30 22.98 20.83
C ARG A 295 -49.65 21.65 21.13
N GLY A 296 -49.25 21.45 22.38
CA GLY A 296 -48.64 20.21 22.88
C GLY A 296 -49.31 18.98 22.28
N THR A 297 -48.66 18.41 21.26
CA THR A 297 -49.16 17.21 20.63
C THR A 297 -48.96 16.09 21.64
N ILE A 298 -50.06 15.43 21.96
CA ILE A 298 -50.13 14.11 22.59
C ILE A 298 -49.58 13.08 21.57
N SER A 299 -48.39 13.36 21.02
CA SER A 299 -47.78 12.58 19.96
C SER A 299 -47.54 11.17 20.50
N GLN A 300 -47.90 10.17 19.69
CA GLN A 300 -47.55 8.79 19.98
C GLN A 300 -46.04 8.72 20.12
N LEU A 301 -45.57 8.63 21.36
CA LEU A 301 -44.18 8.36 21.69
C LEU A 301 -43.73 7.21 20.80
N TYR A 302 -42.76 7.46 19.93
CA TYR A 302 -42.18 6.46 19.06
C TYR A 302 -41.74 5.25 19.90
N VAL A 303 -42.50 4.16 19.81
CA VAL A 303 -42.14 2.88 20.43
C VAL A 303 -41.26 2.16 19.44
N ASN A 304 -40.00 1.95 19.81
CA ASN A 304 -39.05 1.22 18.98
C ASN A 304 -39.59 -0.20 18.69
N PRO A 305 -39.87 -0.57 17.43
CA PRO A 305 -40.45 -1.88 17.11
C PRO A 305 -39.47 -3.04 17.36
N ASN A 306 -38.18 -2.75 17.47
CA ASN A 306 -37.16 -3.75 17.76
C ASN A 306 -36.92 -3.83 19.27
N SER A 307 -37.24 -4.98 19.87
CA SER A 307 -36.89 -5.30 21.26
C SER A 307 -35.37 -5.22 21.46
N TRP A 308 -34.93 -4.55 22.52
CA TRP A 308 -33.51 -4.47 22.87
C TRP A 308 -32.98 -5.85 23.22
N VAL A 309 -32.28 -6.49 22.28
CA VAL A 309 -31.60 -7.75 22.53
C VAL A 309 -30.41 -7.43 23.42
N ALA A 310 -30.46 -7.86 24.69
CA ALA A 310 -29.33 -7.70 25.59
C ALA A 310 -28.10 -8.40 24.96
N PRO A 311 -26.90 -7.78 24.99
CA PRO A 311 -25.70 -8.43 24.50
C PRO A 311 -25.54 -9.73 25.27
N ALA A 312 -25.50 -10.85 24.54
CA ALA A 312 -25.31 -12.17 25.11
C ALA A 312 -24.10 -12.11 26.04
N LYS A 313 -24.33 -12.33 27.35
CA LYS A 313 -23.25 -12.42 28.34
C LYS A 313 -22.28 -13.48 27.84
N GLN A 314 -21.07 -13.05 27.47
CA GLN A 314 -20.02 -14.00 27.14
C GLN A 314 -19.73 -14.84 28.39
N PRO A 315 -19.64 -16.18 28.26
CA PRO A 315 -19.24 -17.03 29.37
C PRO A 315 -17.83 -16.61 29.81
N GLN A 316 -17.71 -16.20 31.07
CA GLN A 316 -16.40 -15.99 31.69
C GLN A 316 -15.70 -17.36 31.75
N MET A 317 -14.51 -17.43 31.16
CA MET A 317 -13.55 -18.52 31.35
C MET A 317 -12.41 -18.03 32.24
#